data_AF-A0A376GUE0-F1
#
_entry.id   AF-A0A376GUE0-F1
#
_cell.length_a   1.000
_cell.length_b   1.000
_cell.length_c   1.000
_cell.angle_alpha   90.00
_cell.angle_beta   90.00
_cell.angle_gamma   90.00
#
_symmetry.space_group_name_H-M   'P 1'
#
loop_
_entity.id
_entity.type
_entity.pdbx_description
1 polymer ?
#
loop_
_entity_poly.entity_id
_entity_poly.type
_entity_poly.pdbx_seq_one_letter_code
_entity_poly.pdbx_strand_id
1 'polypeptide(L)'
;MALIMVVLLFAYPWIEKKSTGDNAHHNLLQRPRDVPVRTGIGVMGIVFFLLLTLSGGNDLFAYHFQISLNAMTWVGRIGLIVLPPIAYFLTYRICVGLQRSDREVLEHGIETGVIKKLPNGAFVEIHQPLATDAEGNAIPLEYTGARVPKQMNQLGYSDSETSGMFKADDPELMARRAQIKRENHHEEMEALRRINEENRREDEQRVSTSPR
;
A
#
# COMPACT_ATOMS: atom_id res chain seq x y z
N MET A 1 -7.94 33.27 -3.05
CA MET A 1 -8.05 31.82 -2.77
C MET A 1 -7.13 31.00 -3.67
N ALA A 2 -7.29 31.02 -5.01
CA ALA A 2 -6.44 30.21 -5.91
C ALA A 2 -4.93 30.46 -5.74
N LEU A 3 -4.51 31.73 -5.65
CA LEU A 3 -3.10 32.07 -5.42
C LEU A 3 -2.54 31.48 -4.11
N ILE A 4 -3.32 31.52 -3.04
CA ILE A 4 -2.92 30.96 -1.72
C ILE A 4 -2.70 29.45 -1.85
N MET A 5 -3.61 28.74 -2.54
CA MET A 5 -3.48 27.31 -2.77
C MET A 5 -2.21 26.97 -3.57
N VAL A 6 -1.92 27.74 -4.63
CA VAL A 6 -0.71 27.56 -5.43
C VAL A 6 0.54 27.81 -4.59
N VAL A 7 0.58 28.90 -3.83
CA VAL A 7 1.71 29.22 -2.94
C VAL A 7 1.93 28.12 -1.90
N LEU A 8 0.86 27.60 -1.28
CA LEU A 8 0.95 26.50 -0.32
C LEU A 8 1.46 25.21 -0.95
N LEU A 9 1.03 24.89 -2.19
CA LEU A 9 1.48 23.70 -2.91
C LEU A 9 2.99 23.77 -3.19
N PHE A 10 3.47 24.89 -3.71
CA PHE A 10 4.90 25.09 -3.92
C PHE A 10 5.65 25.07 -2.60
N ALA A 11 5.17 25.77 -1.56
CA ALA A 11 5.83 25.82 -0.27
C ALA A 11 5.78 24.49 0.53
N TYR A 12 4.97 23.51 0.11
CA TYR A 12 4.68 22.30 0.88
C TYR A 12 5.93 21.53 1.34
N PRO A 13 6.95 21.27 0.50
CA PRO A 13 8.14 20.52 0.94
C PRO A 13 8.89 21.20 2.09
N TRP A 14 8.96 22.55 2.07
CA TRP A 14 9.60 23.33 3.14
C TRP A 14 8.75 23.37 4.41
N ILE A 15 7.41 23.43 4.26
CA ILE A 15 6.48 23.38 5.39
C ILE A 15 6.57 22.01 6.08
N GLU A 16 6.52 20.92 5.32
CA GLU A 16 6.63 19.56 5.83
C GLU A 16 7.98 19.37 6.52
N LYS A 17 9.09 19.70 5.84
CA LYS A 17 10.46 19.62 6.38
C LYS A 17 10.62 20.37 7.71
N LYS A 18 10.03 21.56 7.83
CA LYS A 18 10.07 22.34 9.08
C LYS A 18 9.23 21.70 10.19
N SER A 19 8.10 21.09 9.86
CA SER A 19 7.20 20.48 10.84
C SER A 19 7.66 19.09 11.30
N THR A 20 8.23 18.28 10.42
CA THR A 20 8.72 16.93 10.74
C THR A 20 10.16 16.94 11.25
N GLY A 21 10.93 18.00 10.95
CA GLY A 21 12.35 18.06 11.22
C GLY A 21 13.19 17.16 10.30
N ASP A 22 12.57 16.62 9.24
CA ASP A 22 13.20 15.64 8.38
C ASP A 22 14.13 16.29 7.34
N ASN A 23 15.43 16.26 7.65
CA ASN A 23 16.48 16.88 6.85
C ASN A 23 17.37 15.85 6.13
N ALA A 24 17.08 14.56 6.27
CA ALA A 24 17.90 13.51 5.68
C ALA A 24 17.69 13.42 4.15
N HIS A 25 18.67 12.83 3.47
CA HIS A 25 18.59 12.59 2.04
C HIS A 25 17.81 11.30 1.77
N HIS A 26 16.62 11.43 1.16
CA HIS A 26 15.73 10.30 0.88
C HIS A 26 15.79 9.90 -0.59
N ASN A 27 16.24 8.68 -0.85
CA ASN A 27 16.21 8.07 -2.19
C ASN A 27 15.17 6.97 -2.32
N LEU A 28 14.60 6.52 -1.20
CA LEU A 28 13.54 5.54 -1.17
C LEU A 28 12.18 6.23 -0.98
N LEU A 29 11.22 5.85 -1.81
CA LEU A 29 9.86 6.34 -1.71
C LEU A 29 9.17 5.76 -0.47
N GLN A 30 8.50 6.62 0.28
CA GLN A 30 7.63 6.21 1.38
C GLN A 30 6.26 5.83 0.82
N ARG A 31 5.73 4.68 1.22
CA ARG A 31 4.36 4.29 0.81
C ARG A 31 3.35 5.24 1.46
N PRO A 32 2.27 5.64 0.78
CA PRO A 32 1.29 6.57 1.34
C PRO A 32 0.70 6.13 2.69
N ARG A 33 0.50 4.82 2.89
CA ARG A 33 0.01 4.30 4.16
C ARG A 33 1.00 4.50 5.31
N ASP A 34 2.29 4.64 5.06
CA ASP A 34 3.35 4.76 6.08
C ASP A 34 3.48 6.19 6.63
N VAL A 35 2.92 7.18 5.93
CA VAL A 35 2.96 8.59 6.34
C VAL A 35 1.53 9.15 6.43
N PRO A 36 0.73 8.67 7.41
CA PRO A 36 -0.72 8.90 7.47
C PRO A 36 -1.10 10.38 7.56
N VAL A 37 -0.27 11.21 8.20
CA VAL A 37 -0.50 12.66 8.30
C VAL A 37 -0.36 13.32 6.93
N ARG A 38 0.72 13.05 6.19
CA ARG A 38 0.93 13.59 4.84
C ARG A 38 -0.16 13.13 3.89
N THR A 39 -0.50 11.84 3.92
CA THR A 39 -1.57 11.31 3.06
C THR A 39 -2.94 11.88 3.42
N GLY A 40 -3.24 12.05 4.71
CA GLY A 40 -4.45 12.74 5.15
C GLY A 40 -4.52 14.19 4.65
N ILE A 41 -3.43 14.97 4.76
CA ILE A 41 -3.36 16.35 4.26
C ILE A 41 -3.53 16.38 2.73
N GLY A 42 -2.92 15.44 2.02
CA GLY A 42 -3.07 15.29 0.58
C GLY A 42 -4.53 15.04 0.18
N VAL A 43 -5.20 14.08 0.83
CA VAL A 43 -6.61 13.78 0.56
C VAL A 43 -7.52 14.95 0.94
N MET A 44 -7.24 15.64 2.05
CA MET A 44 -7.94 16.86 2.43
C MET A 44 -7.85 17.93 1.33
N GLY A 45 -6.66 18.14 0.77
CA GLY A 45 -6.45 19.05 -0.36
C GLY A 45 -7.20 18.63 -1.62
N ILE A 46 -7.20 17.33 -1.95
CA ILE A 46 -7.96 16.78 -3.10
C ILE A 46 -9.47 17.02 -2.91
N VAL A 47 -10.02 16.70 -1.75
CA VAL A 47 -11.46 16.89 -1.47
C VAL A 47 -11.82 18.37 -1.53
N PHE A 48 -10.99 19.25 -0.97
CA PHE A 48 -11.18 20.69 -1.05
C PHE A 48 -11.18 21.18 -2.51
N PHE A 49 -10.22 20.74 -3.31
CA PHE A 49 -10.15 21.07 -4.73
C PHE A 49 -11.39 20.60 -5.49
N LEU A 50 -11.79 19.33 -5.32
CA LEU A 50 -12.97 18.76 -5.98
C LEU A 50 -14.24 19.53 -5.60
N LEU A 51 -14.41 19.91 -4.33
CA LEU A 51 -15.57 20.70 -3.90
C LEU A 51 -15.59 22.08 -4.53
N LEU A 52 -14.43 22.75 -4.65
CA LEU A 52 -14.35 24.03 -5.36
C LEU A 52 -14.70 23.87 -6.84
N THR A 53 -14.17 22.83 -7.50
CA THR A 53 -14.46 22.54 -8.92
C THR A 53 -15.94 22.26 -9.13
N LEU A 54 -16.56 21.40 -8.31
CA LEU A 54 -17.99 21.09 -8.38
C LEU A 54 -18.85 22.31 -8.08
N SER A 55 -18.46 23.13 -7.10
CA SER A 55 -19.15 24.38 -6.79
C SER A 55 -19.00 25.43 -7.89
N GLY A 56 -17.97 25.36 -8.73
CA GLY A 56 -17.77 26.24 -9.88
C GLY A 56 -18.74 25.96 -11.03
N GLY A 57 -19.20 24.71 -11.17
CA GLY A 57 -20.23 24.30 -12.15
C GLY A 57 -21.59 24.04 -11.50
N ASN A 58 -21.91 24.72 -10.40
CA ASN A 58 -23.09 24.45 -9.57
C ASN A 58 -24.43 24.56 -10.32
N ASP A 59 -24.50 25.36 -11.37
CA ASP A 59 -25.64 25.57 -12.25
C ASP A 59 -25.97 24.32 -13.09
N LEU A 60 -24.95 23.66 -13.65
CA LEU A 60 -25.10 22.41 -14.40
C LEU A 60 -25.61 21.29 -13.49
N PHE A 61 -25.08 21.20 -12.27
CA PHE A 61 -25.55 20.25 -11.26
C PHE A 61 -26.98 20.57 -10.82
N ALA A 62 -27.31 21.84 -10.56
CA ALA A 62 -28.65 22.26 -10.19
C ALA A 62 -29.67 21.88 -11.28
N TYR A 63 -29.32 22.10 -12.55
CA TYR A 63 -30.16 21.77 -13.69
C TYR A 63 -30.38 20.26 -13.87
N HIS A 64 -29.32 19.45 -13.86
CA HIS A 64 -29.46 18.01 -14.09
C HIS A 64 -30.05 17.24 -12.92
N PHE A 65 -29.72 17.63 -11.68
CA PHE A 65 -30.20 16.95 -10.48
C PHE A 65 -31.50 17.56 -9.93
N GLN A 66 -32.04 18.60 -10.58
CA GLN A 66 -33.26 19.30 -10.16
C GLN A 66 -33.19 19.80 -8.70
N ILE A 67 -32.01 20.27 -8.29
CA ILE A 67 -31.74 20.83 -6.96
C ILE A 67 -31.73 22.36 -7.06
N SER A 68 -32.26 23.05 -6.06
CA SER A 68 -32.21 24.52 -6.06
C SER A 68 -30.77 25.04 -6.03
N LEU A 69 -30.52 26.12 -6.77
CA LEU A 69 -29.20 26.75 -6.86
C LEU A 69 -28.71 27.27 -5.49
N ASN A 70 -29.64 27.80 -4.67
CA ASN A 70 -29.33 28.23 -3.31
C ASN A 70 -28.90 27.04 -2.43
N ALA A 71 -29.59 25.90 -2.53
CA ALA A 71 -29.19 24.70 -1.80
C ALA A 71 -27.78 24.24 -2.23
N MET A 72 -27.47 24.21 -3.53
CA MET A 72 -26.15 23.83 -4.01
C MET A 72 -25.04 24.78 -3.50
N THR A 73 -25.35 26.08 -3.40
CA THR A 73 -24.43 27.07 -2.85
C THR A 73 -24.16 26.85 -1.37
N TRP A 74 -25.20 26.56 -0.58
CA TRP A 74 -25.04 26.24 0.84
C TRP A 74 -24.28 24.94 1.07
N VAL A 75 -24.54 23.92 0.26
CA VAL A 75 -23.78 22.66 0.27
C VAL A 75 -22.30 22.92 0.00
N GLY A 76 -21.96 23.73 -1.01
CA GLY A 76 -20.58 24.13 -1.27
C GLY A 76 -19.93 24.82 -0.07
N ARG A 77 -20.62 25.79 0.54
CA ARG A 77 -20.09 26.56 1.69
C ARG A 77 -19.82 25.70 2.91
N ILE A 78 -20.79 24.88 3.31
CA ILE A 78 -20.66 24.00 4.47
C ILE A 78 -19.66 22.88 4.15
N GLY A 79 -19.77 22.30 2.95
CA GLY A 79 -18.91 21.22 2.47
C GLY A 79 -17.44 21.61 2.49
N LEU A 80 -17.08 22.81 2.02
CA LEU A 80 -15.69 23.29 2.00
C LEU A 80 -15.05 23.38 3.39
N ILE A 81 -15.84 23.54 4.46
CA ILE A 81 -15.33 23.61 5.83
C ILE A 81 -15.35 22.23 6.50
N VAL A 82 -16.39 21.44 6.25
CA VAL A 82 -16.66 20.20 6.99
C VAL A 82 -16.04 18.96 6.34
N LEU A 83 -16.14 18.83 5.01
CA LEU A 83 -15.70 17.62 4.32
C LEU A 83 -14.18 17.43 4.30
N PRO A 84 -13.33 18.46 4.12
CA PRO A 84 -11.88 18.23 4.14
C PRO A 84 -11.36 17.71 5.49
N PRO A 85 -11.73 18.26 6.66
CA PRO A 85 -11.35 17.67 7.95
C PRO A 85 -11.86 16.25 8.17
N ILE A 86 -13.09 15.93 7.71
CA ILE A 86 -13.62 14.56 7.77
C ILE A 86 -12.78 13.62 6.89
N ALA A 87 -12.46 14.05 5.67
CA ALA A 87 -11.62 13.27 4.76
C ALA A 87 -10.24 13.01 5.34
N TYR A 88 -9.59 14.04 5.93
CA TYR A 88 -8.34 13.89 6.67
C TYR A 88 -8.45 12.80 7.75
N PHE A 89 -9.47 12.90 8.62
CA PHE A 89 -9.65 11.98 9.73
C PHE A 89 -9.86 10.54 9.26
N LEU A 90 -10.72 10.34 8.26
CA LEU A 90 -10.98 9.02 7.68
C LEU A 90 -9.71 8.45 7.03
N THR A 91 -9.01 9.23 6.20
CA THR A 91 -7.77 8.79 5.56
C THR A 91 -6.71 8.42 6.58
N TYR A 92 -6.50 9.24 7.61
CA TYR A 92 -5.55 8.93 8.68
C TYR A 92 -5.87 7.59 9.33
N ARG A 93 -7.15 7.35 9.68
CA ARG A 93 -7.61 6.09 10.29
C ARG A 93 -7.43 4.90 9.36
N ILE A 94 -7.74 5.06 8.07
CA ILE A 94 -7.57 4.02 7.05
C ILE A 94 -6.08 3.67 6.91
N CYS A 95 -5.19 4.65 6.82
CA CYS A 95 -3.74 4.41 6.74
C CYS A 95 -3.24 3.61 7.94
N VAL A 96 -3.61 4.00 9.17
CA VAL A 96 -3.24 3.26 10.39
C VAL A 96 -3.82 1.85 10.40
N GLY A 97 -5.06 1.67 9.94
CA GLY A 97 -5.67 0.34 9.79
C GLY A 97 -4.92 -0.54 8.78
N LEU A 98 -4.51 0.04 7.65
CA LEU A 98 -3.70 -0.65 6.63
C LEU A 98 -2.32 -1.04 7.16
N GLN A 99 -1.66 -0.19 7.95
CA GLN A 99 -0.39 -0.51 8.62
C GLN A 99 -0.55 -1.70 9.58
N ARG A 100 -1.60 -1.70 10.40
CA ARG A 100 -1.89 -2.80 11.33
C ARG A 100 -2.13 -4.11 10.61
N SER A 101 -2.90 -4.07 9.52
CA SER A 101 -3.13 -5.26 8.70
C SER A 101 -1.88 -5.74 7.96
N ASP A 102 -0.96 -4.85 7.57
CA ASP A 102 0.34 -5.29 7.03
C ASP A 102 1.20 -5.96 8.13
N ARG A 103 1.16 -5.43 9.37
CA ARG A 103 1.88 -5.99 10.51
C ARG A 103 1.34 -7.33 10.99
N GLU A 104 0.02 -7.50 10.99
CA GLU A 104 -0.65 -8.76 11.36
C GLU A 104 -0.16 -9.92 10.48
N VAL A 105 -0.01 -9.69 9.18
CA VAL A 105 0.53 -10.69 8.24
C VAL A 105 2.00 -11.00 8.49
N LEU A 106 2.80 -10.01 8.90
CA LEU A 106 4.21 -10.22 9.24
C LEU A 106 4.40 -10.99 10.55
N GLU A 107 3.46 -10.86 11.49
CA GLU A 107 3.50 -11.54 12.79
C GLU A 107 2.87 -12.94 12.74
N HIS A 108 1.78 -13.14 12.00
CA HIS A 108 0.98 -14.38 12.02
C HIS A 108 0.98 -15.15 10.70
N GLY A 109 1.47 -14.57 9.61
CA GLY A 109 1.39 -15.14 8.27
C GLY A 109 0.13 -14.74 7.48
N ILE A 110 0.03 -15.24 6.26
CA ILE A 110 -1.10 -14.98 5.36
C ILE A 110 -2.26 -15.90 5.71
N GLU A 111 -3.46 -15.33 5.84
CA GLU A 111 -4.74 -16.05 5.92
C GLU A 111 -4.93 -16.96 4.69
N THR A 112 -5.05 -18.28 4.91
CA THR A 112 -5.25 -19.23 3.81
C THR A 112 -6.73 -19.44 3.46
N GLY A 113 -7.65 -19.04 4.36
CA GLY A 113 -9.07 -19.36 4.26
C GLY A 113 -9.41 -20.83 4.57
N VAL A 114 -8.44 -21.65 5.01
CA VAL A 114 -8.66 -23.05 5.40
C VAL A 114 -8.89 -23.13 6.90
N ILE A 115 -10.11 -23.48 7.30
CA ILE A 115 -10.50 -23.67 8.70
C ILE A 115 -10.35 -25.14 9.09
N LYS A 116 -9.55 -25.41 10.12
CA LYS A 116 -9.38 -26.74 10.70
C LYS A 116 -10.04 -26.82 12.07
N LYS A 117 -10.86 -27.86 12.27
CA LYS A 117 -11.41 -28.20 13.59
C LYS A 117 -10.41 -29.06 14.35
N LEU A 118 -10.04 -28.62 15.55
CA LEU A 118 -9.14 -29.33 16.46
C LEU A 118 -9.89 -30.43 17.23
N PRO A 119 -9.18 -31.44 17.79
CA PRO A 119 -9.80 -32.52 18.56
C PRO A 119 -10.60 -32.07 19.78
N ASN A 120 -10.25 -30.91 20.35
CA ASN A 120 -10.97 -30.26 21.45
C ASN A 120 -12.23 -29.49 21.00
N GLY A 121 -12.54 -29.48 19.71
CA GLY A 121 -13.69 -28.78 19.13
C GLY A 121 -13.44 -27.33 18.71
N ALA A 122 -12.26 -26.76 18.99
CA ALA A 122 -11.91 -25.40 18.55
C ALA A 122 -11.69 -25.32 17.03
N PHE A 123 -11.98 -24.16 16.44
CA PHE A 123 -11.72 -23.89 15.03
C PHE A 123 -10.52 -22.95 14.93
N VAL A 124 -9.53 -23.32 14.12
CA VAL A 124 -8.36 -22.50 13.83
C VAL A 124 -8.23 -22.30 12.34
N GLU A 125 -7.90 -21.08 11.94
CA GLU A 125 -7.49 -20.82 10.57
C GLU A 125 -6.01 -21.16 10.42
N ILE A 126 -5.68 -21.83 9.31
CA ILE A 126 -4.29 -22.10 8.98
C ILE A 126 -3.72 -20.83 8.35
N HIS A 127 -2.64 -20.30 8.91
CA HIS A 127 -1.90 -19.22 8.28
C HIS A 127 -0.63 -19.76 7.62
N GLN A 128 -0.32 -19.21 6.44
CA GLN A 128 0.93 -19.49 5.76
C GLN A 128 1.99 -18.49 6.24
N PRO A 129 3.00 -18.91 7.03
CA PRO A 129 4.08 -18.01 7.43
C PRO A 129 4.92 -17.58 6.23
N LEU A 130 5.40 -16.34 6.26
CA LEU A 130 6.30 -15.79 5.24
C LEU A 130 7.75 -16.25 5.43
N ALA A 131 8.14 -16.54 6.68
CA ALA A 131 9.43 -17.10 7.04
C ALA A 131 9.24 -18.13 8.16
N THR A 132 10.06 -19.17 8.15
CA THR A 132 10.05 -20.24 9.16
C THR A 132 11.44 -20.50 9.69
N ASP A 133 11.54 -20.94 10.94
CA ASP A 133 12.79 -21.44 11.53
C ASP A 133 13.10 -22.87 11.03
N ALA A 134 14.19 -23.46 11.52
CA ALA A 134 14.59 -24.81 11.13
C ALA A 134 13.57 -25.87 11.57
N GLU A 135 12.79 -25.57 12.61
CA GLU A 135 11.74 -26.40 13.20
C GLU A 135 10.37 -26.22 12.53
N GLY A 136 10.23 -25.24 11.62
CA GLY A 136 9.01 -24.95 10.89
C GLY A 136 8.04 -23.97 11.59
N ASN A 137 8.45 -23.34 12.68
CA ASN A 137 7.65 -22.31 13.36
C ASN A 137 7.76 -20.98 12.61
N ALA A 138 6.69 -20.19 12.65
CA ALA A 138 6.65 -18.87 12.03
C ALA A 138 7.64 -17.91 12.73
N ILE A 139 8.47 -17.22 11.94
CA ILE A 139 9.32 -16.14 12.43
C ILE A 139 8.65 -14.80 12.11
N PRO A 140 8.41 -13.93 13.12
CA PRO A 140 7.88 -12.59 12.86
C PRO A 140 8.91 -11.77 12.07
N LEU A 141 8.46 -11.17 10.97
CA LEU A 141 9.30 -10.35 10.10
C LEU A 141 9.18 -8.85 10.44
N GLU A 142 10.27 -8.12 10.30
CA GLU A 142 10.26 -6.66 10.43
C GLU A 142 9.66 -5.99 9.18
N TYR A 143 8.95 -4.89 9.37
CA TYR A 143 8.42 -4.10 8.26
C TYR A 143 9.52 -3.26 7.62
N THR A 144 9.75 -3.46 6.32
CA THR A 144 10.82 -2.81 5.55
C THR A 144 10.33 -1.74 4.56
N GLY A 145 9.04 -1.39 4.58
CA GLY A 145 8.45 -0.46 3.62
C GLY A 145 8.05 -1.11 2.28
N ALA A 146 8.20 -2.42 2.13
CA ALA A 146 7.74 -3.17 0.95
C ALA A 146 6.24 -3.54 1.02
N ARG A 147 5.65 -3.91 -0.13
CA ARG A 147 4.26 -4.42 -0.17
C ARG A 147 4.22 -5.83 0.41
N VAL A 148 3.53 -6.00 1.53
CA VAL A 148 3.27 -7.32 2.14
C VAL A 148 2.16 -8.04 1.34
N PRO A 149 2.38 -9.29 0.87
CA PRO A 149 1.34 -10.09 0.23
C PRO A 149 0.30 -10.53 1.26
N LYS A 150 -0.99 -10.41 0.92
CA LYS A 150 -2.10 -10.73 1.86
C LYS A 150 -2.97 -11.91 1.43
N GLN A 151 -2.65 -12.51 0.30
CA GLN A 151 -3.47 -13.55 -0.30
C GLN A 151 -2.56 -14.62 -0.87
N MET A 152 -2.97 -15.87 -0.76
CA MET A 152 -2.20 -17.01 -1.28
C MET A 152 -2.00 -16.96 -2.80
N ASN A 153 -2.93 -16.35 -3.54
CA ASN A 153 -2.78 -16.14 -4.99
C ASN A 153 -1.55 -15.28 -5.34
N GLN A 154 -1.14 -14.35 -4.47
CA GLN A 154 0.05 -13.51 -4.66
C GLN A 154 1.34 -14.28 -4.39
N LEU A 155 1.25 -15.46 -3.76
CA LEU A 155 2.34 -16.41 -3.60
C LEU A 155 2.32 -17.50 -4.69
N GLY A 156 1.50 -17.35 -5.74
CA GLY A 156 1.41 -18.31 -6.83
C GLY A 156 0.60 -19.57 -6.51
N TYR A 157 -0.10 -19.63 -5.38
CA TYR A 157 -0.91 -20.79 -4.99
C TYR A 157 -2.06 -21.10 -5.98
N SER A 158 -2.54 -20.07 -6.70
CA SER A 158 -3.64 -20.18 -7.68
C SER A 158 -3.21 -19.77 -9.09
N ASP A 159 -1.91 -19.84 -9.38
CA ASP A 159 -1.41 -19.60 -10.72
C ASP A 159 -1.95 -20.68 -11.68
N SER A 160 -2.41 -20.26 -12.86
CA SER A 160 -2.87 -21.21 -13.87
C SER A 160 -1.71 -22.06 -14.36
N GLU A 161 -1.87 -23.39 -14.28
CA GLU A 161 -0.98 -24.34 -14.94
C GLU A 161 -1.30 -24.49 -16.44
N THR A 162 -2.48 -24.03 -16.86
CA THR A 162 -2.88 -24.05 -18.27
C THR A 162 -2.45 -22.76 -18.99
N SER A 163 -1.94 -22.94 -20.21
CA SER A 163 -1.56 -21.87 -21.12
C SER A 163 -2.40 -21.97 -22.40
N GLY A 164 -2.79 -20.82 -22.94
CA GLY A 164 -3.50 -20.72 -24.21
C GLY A 164 -4.54 -19.61 -24.20
N MET A 165 -4.79 -18.99 -25.36
CA MET A 165 -5.62 -17.79 -25.47
C MET A 165 -7.14 -18.09 -25.41
N PHE A 166 -7.55 -19.25 -25.94
CA PHE A 166 -8.95 -19.67 -26.00
C PHE A 166 -9.16 -21.17 -25.75
N LYS A 167 -8.10 -21.97 -25.86
CA LYS A 167 -8.05 -23.41 -25.57
C LYS A 167 -6.68 -23.74 -25.00
N ALA A 168 -6.58 -24.83 -24.25
CA ALA A 168 -5.31 -25.33 -23.74
C ALA A 168 -4.35 -25.63 -24.91
N ASP A 169 -3.09 -25.23 -24.75
CA ASP A 169 -1.98 -25.60 -25.64
C ASP A 169 -1.69 -27.13 -25.57
N ASP A 170 -0.66 -27.60 -26.27
CA ASP A 170 -0.17 -28.97 -26.12
C ASP A 170 0.34 -29.22 -24.68
N PRO A 171 -0.06 -30.31 -24.00
CA PRO A 171 0.46 -30.66 -22.66
C PRO A 171 1.98 -30.62 -22.52
N GLU A 172 2.74 -31.04 -23.55
CA GLU A 172 4.21 -31.04 -23.50
C GLU A 172 4.76 -29.60 -23.47
N LEU A 173 4.17 -28.71 -24.28
CA LEU A 173 4.53 -27.29 -24.31
C LEU A 173 4.17 -26.59 -23.01
N MET A 174 3.01 -26.91 -22.42
CA MET A 174 2.58 -26.37 -21.13
C MET A 174 3.54 -26.77 -20.01
N ALA A 175 3.90 -28.05 -19.93
CA ALA A 175 4.86 -28.55 -18.94
C ALA A 175 6.22 -27.85 -19.08
N ARG A 176 6.71 -27.70 -20.31
CA ARG A 176 7.99 -27.02 -20.58
C ARG A 176 7.95 -25.54 -20.23
N ARG A 177 6.86 -24.82 -20.52
CA ARG A 177 6.67 -23.41 -20.13
C ARG A 177 6.60 -23.26 -18.61
N ALA A 178 5.88 -24.16 -17.93
CA ALA A 178 5.79 -24.15 -16.47
C ALA A 178 7.15 -24.38 -15.82
N GLN A 179 7.96 -25.31 -16.36
CA GLN A 179 9.33 -25.54 -15.92
C GLN A 179 10.19 -24.29 -16.11
N ILE A 180 10.22 -23.71 -17.32
CA ILE A 180 10.98 -22.48 -17.60
C ILE A 180 10.55 -21.34 -16.68
N LYS A 181 9.24 -21.16 -16.42
CA LYS A 181 8.74 -20.14 -15.50
C LYS A 181 9.25 -20.36 -14.07
N ARG A 182 9.27 -21.60 -13.59
CA ARG A 182 9.77 -21.96 -12.25
C ARG A 182 11.29 -21.74 -12.16
N GLU A 183 12.04 -22.17 -13.17
CA GLU A 183 13.50 -21.99 -13.26
C GLU A 183 13.85 -20.50 -13.27
N ASN A 184 13.26 -19.72 -14.19
CA ASN A 184 13.49 -18.27 -14.27
C ASN A 184 13.14 -17.56 -12.96
N HIS A 185 12.01 -17.91 -12.32
CA HIS A 185 11.63 -17.32 -11.04
C HIS A 185 12.63 -17.64 -9.94
N HIS A 186 13.13 -18.88 -9.90
CA HIS A 186 14.15 -19.28 -8.93
C HIS A 186 15.45 -18.51 -9.14
N GLU A 187 15.94 -18.43 -10.39
CA GLU A 187 17.13 -17.66 -10.76
C GLU A 187 17.00 -16.17 -10.41
N GLU A 188 15.85 -15.55 -10.70
CA GLU A 188 15.57 -14.15 -10.35
C GLU A 188 15.61 -13.93 -8.84
N MET A 189 14.95 -14.81 -8.07
CA MET A 189 14.93 -14.72 -6.61
C MET A 189 16.33 -14.91 -5.99
N GLU A 190 17.14 -15.82 -6.52
CA GLU A 190 18.52 -16.01 -6.08
C GLU A 190 19.40 -14.81 -6.41
N ALA A 191 19.27 -14.24 -7.61
CA ALA A 191 19.99 -13.03 -8.00
C ALA A 191 19.65 -11.85 -7.09
N LEU A 192 18.36 -11.63 -6.82
CA LEU A 192 17.91 -10.56 -5.92
C LEU A 192 18.40 -10.77 -4.48
N ARG A 193 18.37 -12.01 -3.97
CA ARG A 193 18.90 -12.33 -2.64
C ARG A 193 20.39 -12.04 -2.55
N ARG A 194 21.17 -12.44 -3.57
CA ARG A 194 22.61 -12.17 -3.63
C ARG A 194 22.89 -10.66 -3.59
N ILE A 195 22.20 -9.88 -4.41
CA ILE A 195 22.35 -8.43 -4.45
C ILE A 195 22.00 -7.79 -3.09
N ASN A 196 20.92 -8.25 -2.44
CA ASN A 196 20.56 -7.74 -1.11
C ASN A 196 21.60 -8.08 -0.05
N GLU A 197 22.18 -9.29 -0.08
CA GLU A 197 23.24 -9.68 0.84
C GLU A 197 24.53 -8.87 0.61
N GLU A 198 24.91 -8.63 -0.64
CA GLU A 198 26.05 -7.80 -1.01
C GLU A 198 25.86 -6.36 -0.51
N ASN A 199 24.70 -5.75 -0.80
CA ASN A 199 24.37 -4.41 -0.32
C ASN A 199 24.41 -4.33 1.22
N ARG A 200 23.86 -5.33 1.92
CA ARG A 200 23.91 -5.37 3.39
C ARG A 200 25.35 -5.41 3.91
N ARG A 201 26.23 -6.21 3.30
CA ARG A 201 27.66 -6.27 3.67
C ARG A 201 28.36 -4.94 3.40
N GLU A 202 28.07 -4.28 2.29
CA GLU A 202 28.62 -2.95 2.00
C GLU A 202 28.18 -1.92 3.03
N ASP A 203 26.89 -1.92 3.42
CA ASP A 203 26.37 -0.99 4.43
C ASP A 203 27.01 -1.24 5.80
N GLU A 204 27.16 -2.50 6.22
CA GLU A 204 27.87 -2.87 7.46
C GLU A 204 29.34 -2.38 7.44
N GLN A 205 30.03 -2.51 6.31
CA GLN A 205 31.39 -2.01 6.14
C GLN A 205 31.45 -0.47 6.22
N ARG A 206 30.53 0.24 5.56
CA ARG A 206 30.44 1.71 5.61
C ARG A 206 30.20 2.22 7.03
N VAL A 207 29.32 1.54 7.79
CA VAL A 207 29.06 1.88 9.20
C VAL A 207 30.31 1.66 10.06
N SER A 208 31.05 0.56 9.84
CA SER A 208 32.27 0.26 10.61
C SER A 208 33.45 1.20 10.32
N THR A 209 33.50 1.79 9.13
CA THR A 209 34.61 2.64 8.66
C THR A 209 34.34 4.14 8.85
N SER A 210 33.13 4.52 9.23
CA SER A 210 32.77 5.92 9.50
C SER A 210 33.32 6.37 10.86
N PRO A 211 34.16 7.43 10.94
CA PRO A 211 34.56 8.01 12.21
C PRO A 211 33.35 8.69 12.88
N ARG A 212 33.09 8.35 14.14
CA ARG A 212 32.01 8.93 14.97
C ARG A 212 32.13 10.44 15.13
#